data_AF-A0A970E2R3-F1
#
_entry.id   AF-A0A970E2R3-F1
#
_cell.length_a   1.000
_cell.length_b   1.000
_cell.length_c   1.000
_cell.angle_alpha   90.00
_cell.angle_beta   90.00
_cell.angle_gamma   90.00
#
_symmetry.space_group_name_H-M   'P 1'
#
loop_
_entity.id
_entity.type
_entity.pdbx_description
1 polymer ?
#
loop_
_entity_poly.entity_id
_entity_poly.type
_entity_poly.pdbx_seq_one_letter_code
_entity_poly.pdbx_strand_id
1 'polypeptide(L)'
;VGRNPRFAAASGLSLTKYRTLGIIMSTVLAAIGYVTYAQSFGFVQLYNGPLMTAFPAVAGVLIGGATTREAKVRHAILGVVLFQTLLTVAMPVTNQLIEGNISEIARVIVSNGMILYALTRATGGDQA
;
A
#
# COMPACT_ATOMS: atom_id res chain seq x y z
N VAL A 1 1.49 21.75 7.40
CA VAL A 1 2.89 21.90 7.87
C VAL A 1 3.97 21.38 6.90
N GLY A 2 3.66 20.52 5.92
CA GLY A 2 4.68 19.94 5.02
C GLY A 2 5.05 20.74 3.77
N ARG A 3 4.16 21.61 3.25
CA ARG A 3 4.33 22.26 1.94
C ARG A 3 5.36 23.40 1.90
N ASN A 4 5.66 24.03 3.03
CA ASN A 4 6.72 25.05 3.11
C ASN A 4 7.33 25.09 4.53
N PRO A 5 8.56 24.58 4.72
CA PRO A 5 9.18 24.50 6.03
C PRO A 5 9.55 25.88 6.59
N ARG A 6 9.85 26.86 5.73
CA ARG A 6 10.17 28.23 6.16
C ARG A 6 8.94 28.95 6.71
N PHE A 7 7.76 28.70 6.16
CA PHE A 7 6.50 29.27 6.64
C PHE A 7 6.08 28.68 8.00
N ALA A 8 6.28 27.38 8.20
CA ALA A 8 6.01 26.72 9.48
C ALA A 8 7.00 27.17 10.58
N ALA A 9 8.28 27.36 10.24
CA ALA A 9 9.28 27.91 11.16
C ALA A 9 8.98 29.38 11.54
N ALA A 10 8.57 30.21 10.58
CA ALA A 10 8.14 31.59 10.82
C ALA A 10 6.88 31.69 11.70
N SER A 11 6.05 30.64 11.71
CA SER A 11 4.85 30.53 12.56
C SER A 11 5.16 29.97 13.97
N GLY A 12 6.44 29.80 14.33
CA GLY A 12 6.87 29.29 15.64
C GLY A 12 6.72 27.76 15.83
N LEU A 13 6.36 27.01 14.79
CA LEU A 13 6.22 25.56 14.87
C LEU A 13 7.60 24.88 14.74
N SER A 14 7.93 24.00 15.68
CA SER A 14 9.15 23.19 15.61
C SER A 14 8.95 22.00 14.66
N LEU A 15 9.36 22.17 13.40
CA LEU A 15 9.20 21.13 12.36
C LEU A 15 9.76 19.77 12.77
N THR A 16 10.91 19.75 13.44
CA THR A 16 11.56 18.51 13.87
C THR A 16 10.68 17.74 14.85
N LYS A 17 10.06 18.41 15.84
CA LYS A 17 9.18 17.74 16.81
C LYS A 17 7.94 17.17 16.13
N TYR A 18 7.27 17.94 15.28
CA TYR A 18 6.09 17.46 14.55
C TYR A 18 6.42 16.34 13.56
N ARG A 19 7.59 16.37 12.92
CA ARG A 19 8.07 15.29 12.04
C ARG A 19 8.35 14.02 12.83
N THR A 20 9.07 14.12 13.94
CA THR A 20 9.37 12.97 14.80
C THR A 20 8.10 12.37 15.38
N LEU A 21 7.17 13.18 15.87
CA LEU A 21 5.87 12.72 16.36
C LEU A 21 5.08 12.01 15.25
N GLY A 22 5.09 12.56 14.03
CA GLY A 22 4.44 11.94 12.87
C GLY A 22 5.05 10.58 12.51
N ILE A 23 6.38 10.45 12.56
CA ILE A 23 7.08 9.18 12.32
C ILE A 23 6.71 8.17 13.40
N ILE A 24 6.79 8.56 14.69
CA ILE A 24 6.45 7.66 15.81
C ILE A 24 5.01 7.15 15.68
N MET A 25 4.04 8.04 15.45
CA MET A 25 2.64 7.65 15.29
C MET A 25 2.44 6.71 14.08
N SER A 26 3.13 6.97 12.97
CA SER A 26 3.04 6.12 11.77
C SER A 26 3.64 4.73 12.01
N THR A 27 4.78 4.64 12.70
CA THR A 27 5.42 3.37 13.04
C THR A 27 4.58 2.55 14.02
N VAL A 28 3.94 3.19 15.01
CA VAL A 28 3.04 2.51 15.95
C VAL A 28 1.82 1.95 15.23
N LEU A 29 1.18 2.74 14.35
CA LEU A 29 0.05 2.26 13.54
C LEU A 29 0.43 1.11 12.62
N ALA A 30 1.60 1.19 11.97
CA ALA A 30 2.12 0.11 11.13
C ALA A 30 2.41 -1.17 11.94
N ALA A 31 3.00 -1.03 13.13
CA ALA A 31 3.30 -2.15 14.01
C ALA A 31 2.03 -2.86 14.48
N ILE A 32 1.00 -2.12 14.89
CA ILE A 32 -0.30 -2.70 15.29
C ILE A 32 -0.90 -3.50 14.12
N GLY A 33 -0.95 -2.91 12.92
CA GLY A 33 -1.48 -3.59 11.73
C GLY A 33 -0.71 -4.87 11.39
N TYR A 34 0.62 -4.83 11.48
CA TYR A 34 1.45 -6.01 11.21
C TYR A 34 1.29 -7.11 12.26
N VAL A 35 1.16 -6.76 13.55
CA VAL A 35 0.94 -7.74 14.62
C VAL A 35 -0.40 -8.44 14.45
N THR A 36 -1.48 -7.70 14.15
CA THR A 36 -2.80 -8.32 13.88
C THR A 36 -2.75 -9.23 12.65
N TYR A 37 -2.02 -8.84 11.60
CA TYR A 37 -1.77 -9.70 10.44
C TYR A 37 -1.02 -10.98 10.84
N ALA A 38 0.11 -10.86 11.54
CA ALA A 38 0.95 -11.99 11.92
C ALA A 38 0.24 -12.98 12.87
N GLN A 39 -0.65 -12.48 13.74
CA GLN A 39 -1.51 -13.32 14.58
C GLN A 39 -2.40 -14.26 13.77
N SER A 40 -2.83 -13.86 12.57
CA SER A 40 -3.67 -14.68 11.69
C SER A 40 -2.90 -15.87 11.07
N PHE A 41 -1.56 -15.81 11.01
CA PHE A 41 -0.72 -16.87 10.43
C PHE A 41 -0.04 -17.76 11.48
N GLY A 42 -0.03 -17.35 12.76
CA GLY A 42 0.58 -18.12 13.86
C GLY A 42 2.10 -18.01 13.96
N PHE A 43 2.76 -17.23 13.10
CA PHE A 43 4.20 -16.96 13.14
C PHE A 43 4.54 -15.57 12.59
N VAL A 44 5.62 -14.97 13.12
CA VAL A 44 6.08 -13.63 12.72
C VAL A 44 7.27 -13.76 11.77
N GLN A 45 7.13 -13.31 10.52
CA GLN A 45 8.23 -13.25 9.56
C GLN A 45 8.99 -11.92 9.70
N LEU A 46 10.12 -11.92 10.41
CA LEU A 46 10.87 -10.69 10.69
C LEU A 46 11.72 -10.21 9.49
N TYR A 47 12.22 -11.13 8.66
CA TYR A 47 13.12 -10.81 7.56
C TYR A 47 12.40 -10.47 6.25
N ASN A 48 11.53 -11.37 5.78
CA ASN A 48 10.85 -11.18 4.49
C ASN A 48 9.49 -10.47 4.62
N GLY A 49 8.91 -10.40 5.83
CA GLY A 49 7.59 -9.82 6.05
C GLY A 49 7.50 -8.33 5.68
N PRO A 50 8.41 -7.46 6.18
CA PRO A 50 8.41 -6.04 5.81
C PRO A 50 8.65 -5.81 4.31
N LEU A 51 9.51 -6.62 3.70
CA LEU A 51 9.85 -6.47 2.28
C LEU A 51 8.69 -6.90 1.37
N MET A 52 7.97 -7.95 1.72
CA MET A 52 6.81 -8.44 0.95
C MET A 52 5.55 -7.58 1.13
N THR A 53 5.44 -6.84 2.23
CA THR A 53 4.29 -5.96 2.52
C THR A 53 4.45 -4.55 1.93
N ALA A 54 5.68 -4.11 1.65
CA ALA A 54 5.95 -2.80 1.07
C ALA A 54 5.39 -2.63 -0.36
N PHE A 55 5.57 -3.63 -1.23
CA PHE A 55 5.09 -3.58 -2.61
C PHE A 55 3.56 -3.44 -2.75
N PRO A 56 2.73 -4.31 -2.13
CA PRO A 56 1.28 -4.17 -2.20
C PRO A 56 0.78 -2.89 -1.51
N ALA A 57 1.48 -2.38 -0.48
CA ALA A 57 1.12 -1.11 0.14
C ALA A 57 1.26 0.07 -0.84
N VAL A 58 2.37 0.13 -1.60
CA VAL A 58 2.56 1.16 -2.63
C VAL A 58 1.56 0.99 -3.77
N ALA A 59 1.36 -0.25 -4.26
CA ALA A 59 0.39 -0.54 -5.31
C ALA A 59 -1.04 -0.15 -4.90
N GLY A 60 -1.44 -0.45 -3.67
CA GLY A 60 -2.75 -0.07 -3.14
C GLY A 60 -2.97 1.44 -3.14
N VAL A 61 -2.00 2.22 -2.65
CA VAL A 61 -2.07 3.69 -2.63
C VAL A 61 -2.19 4.27 -4.05
N LEU A 62 -1.51 3.67 -5.03
CA LEU A 62 -1.56 4.06 -6.44
C LEU A 62 -2.89 3.69 -7.12
N ILE A 63 -3.42 2.50 -6.86
CA ILE A 63 -4.76 2.08 -7.33
C ILE A 63 -5.83 3.02 -6.75
N GLY A 64 -5.66 3.45 -5.50
CA GLY A 64 -6.50 4.45 -4.85
C GLY A 64 -6.43 5.85 -5.49
N GLY A 65 -5.63 6.06 -6.53
CA GLY A 65 -5.56 7.29 -7.32
C GLY A 65 -4.51 8.29 -6.83
N ALA A 66 -3.60 7.90 -5.93
CA ALA A 66 -2.50 8.76 -5.53
C ALA A 66 -1.52 8.97 -6.69
N THR A 67 -0.96 10.18 -6.77
CA THR A 67 0.10 10.52 -7.74
C THR A 67 1.40 10.84 -7.00
N THR A 68 2.53 10.88 -7.71
CA THR A 68 3.83 11.31 -7.17
C THR A 68 3.77 12.74 -6.61
N ARG A 69 2.88 13.58 -7.17
CA ARG A 69 2.68 14.98 -6.79
C ARG A 69 1.72 15.17 -5.62
N GLU A 70 0.64 14.39 -5.55
CA GLU A 70 -0.32 14.43 -4.44
C GLU A 70 -0.71 13.03 -3.94
N ALA A 71 -0.30 12.74 -2.70
CA ALA A 71 -0.78 11.59 -1.93
C ALA A 71 -1.49 12.09 -0.66
N LYS A 72 -2.71 11.58 -0.42
CA LYS A 72 -3.54 11.89 0.77
C LYS A 72 -3.99 10.59 1.41
N VAL A 73 -4.27 10.63 2.72
CA VAL A 73 -4.73 9.47 3.50
C VAL A 73 -5.98 8.80 2.89
N ARG A 74 -6.86 9.58 2.24
CA ARG A 74 -8.04 9.05 1.53
C ARG A 74 -7.69 8.07 0.41
N HIS A 75 -6.64 8.36 -0.37
CA HIS A 75 -6.18 7.47 -1.44
C HIS A 75 -5.62 6.17 -0.87
N ALA A 76 -4.95 6.22 0.29
CA ALA A 76 -4.45 5.02 0.96
C ALA A 76 -5.60 4.13 1.47
N ILE A 77 -6.62 4.70 2.12
CA ILE A 77 -7.76 3.93 2.64
C ILE A 77 -8.56 3.32 1.49
N LEU A 78 -8.94 4.12 0.49
CA LEU A 78 -9.68 3.63 -0.69
C LEU A 78 -8.86 2.59 -1.47
N GLY A 79 -7.57 2.86 -1.62
CA GLY A 79 -6.63 1.98 -2.30
C GLY A 79 -6.51 0.61 -1.66
N VAL A 80 -6.38 0.54 -0.33
CA VAL A 80 -6.32 -0.73 0.40
C VAL A 80 -7.60 -1.54 0.26
N VAL A 81 -8.77 -0.89 0.38
CA VAL A 81 -10.07 -1.57 0.20
C VAL A 81 -10.20 -2.10 -1.22
N LEU A 82 -9.95 -1.27 -2.24
CA LEU A 82 -10.02 -1.69 -3.63
C LEU A 82 -9.05 -2.83 -3.94
N PHE A 83 -7.79 -2.71 -3.52
CA PHE A 83 -6.78 -3.73 -3.72
C PHE A 83 -7.18 -5.07 -3.08
N GLN A 84 -7.65 -5.05 -1.83
CA GLN A 84 -8.09 -6.26 -1.13
C GLN A 84 -9.33 -6.88 -1.78
N THR A 85 -10.33 -6.07 -2.16
CA THR A 85 -11.54 -6.58 -2.82
C THR A 85 -11.23 -7.24 -4.16
N LEU A 86 -10.29 -6.66 -4.91
CA LEU A 86 -9.88 -7.20 -6.21
C LEU A 86 -9.15 -8.53 -6.05
N LEU A 87 -8.28 -8.67 -5.04
CA LEU A 87 -7.63 -9.95 -4.72
C LEU A 87 -8.62 -11.02 -4.25
N THR A 88 -9.60 -10.64 -3.42
CA THR A 88 -10.60 -11.58 -2.90
C THR A 88 -11.58 -12.04 -3.99
N VAL A 89 -11.97 -11.16 -4.91
CA VAL A 89 -12.91 -11.48 -6.01
C VAL A 89 -12.21 -12.12 -7.21
N ALA A 90 -10.92 -11.85 -7.44
CA ALA A 90 -10.16 -12.47 -8.52
C ALA A 90 -10.16 -14.01 -8.44
N MET A 91 -10.10 -14.58 -7.23
CA MET A 91 -10.12 -16.04 -7.03
C MET A 91 -11.40 -16.73 -7.53
N PRO A 92 -12.61 -16.38 -7.06
CA PRO A 92 -13.82 -17.03 -7.53
C PRO A 92 -14.08 -16.79 -9.02
N VAL A 93 -13.76 -15.59 -9.54
CA VAL A 93 -13.92 -15.29 -10.97
C VAL A 93 -13.01 -16.15 -11.84
N THR A 94 -11.74 -16.32 -11.44
CA THR A 94 -10.80 -17.18 -12.18
C THR A 94 -11.21 -18.64 -12.12
N ASN A 95 -11.66 -19.13 -10.96
CA ASN A 95 -12.08 -20.51 -10.77
C ASN A 95 -13.37 -20.85 -11.54
N GLN A 96 -14.22 -19.85 -11.84
CA GLN A 96 -15.40 -20.01 -12.70
C GLN A 96 -15.08 -19.95 -14.19
N LEU A 97 -13.97 -19.31 -14.58
CA LEU A 97 -13.56 -19.13 -15.98
C LEU A 97 -12.53 -20.16 -16.44
N ILE A 98 -11.78 -20.79 -15.52
CA ILE A 98 -10.72 -21.75 -15.81
C ILE A 98 -10.97 -23.02 -14.99
N GLU A 99 -11.47 -24.07 -15.65
CA GLU A 99 -11.59 -25.40 -15.05
C GLU A 99 -10.20 -26.04 -14.93
N GLY A 100 -9.68 -26.16 -13.70
CA GLY A 100 -8.50 -26.99 -13.39
C GLY A 100 -7.54 -26.41 -12.36
N ASN A 101 -6.61 -27.25 -11.89
CA ASN A 101 -5.51 -26.96 -10.93
C ASN A 101 -4.61 -25.73 -11.27
N ILE A 102 -4.93 -25.01 -12.36
CA ILE A 102 -4.27 -23.80 -12.85
C ILE A 102 -4.80 -22.54 -12.13
N SER A 103 -5.93 -22.60 -11.42
CA SER A 103 -6.53 -21.45 -10.73
C SER A 103 -5.60 -20.79 -9.71
N GLU A 104 -4.77 -21.57 -9.01
CA GLU A 104 -3.78 -21.05 -8.05
C GLU A 104 -2.67 -20.23 -8.75
N ILE A 105 -2.18 -20.74 -9.89
CA ILE A 105 -1.15 -20.07 -10.71
C ILE A 105 -1.72 -18.82 -11.36
N ALA A 106 -2.93 -18.91 -11.92
CA ALA A 106 -3.63 -17.78 -12.52
C ALA A 106 -3.87 -16.65 -11.51
N ARG A 107 -4.24 -16.98 -10.26
CA ARG A 107 -4.34 -16.01 -9.15
C ARG A 107 -3.03 -15.26 -8.90
N VAL A 108 -1.91 -15.99 -8.84
CA VAL A 108 -0.59 -15.40 -8.59
C VAL A 108 -0.19 -14.48 -9.75
N ILE A 109 -0.46 -14.89 -11.00
CA ILE A 109 -0.20 -14.08 -12.20
C ILE A 109 -1.05 -12.80 -12.19
N VAL A 110 -2.35 -12.89 -11.89
CA VAL A 110 -3.24 -11.72 -11.85
C VAL A 110 -2.82 -10.76 -10.72
N SER A 111 -2.57 -11.28 -9.52
CA SER A 111 -2.12 -10.45 -8.39
C SER A 111 -0.83 -9.70 -8.70
N ASN A 112 0.20 -10.40 -9.17
CA ASN A 112 1.48 -9.79 -9.53
C ASN A 112 1.37 -8.87 -10.76
N GLY A 113 0.53 -9.23 -11.74
CA GLY A 113 0.25 -8.43 -12.93
C GLY A 113 -0.44 -7.11 -12.59
N MET A 114 -1.34 -7.09 -11.62
CA MET A 114 -1.98 -5.87 -11.14
C MET A 114 -1.03 -4.98 -10.34
N ILE A 115 -0.15 -5.57 -9.52
CA ILE A 115 0.91 -4.82 -8.83
C ILE A 115 1.80 -4.14 -9.89
N LEU A 116 2.24 -4.89 -10.91
CA LEU A 116 3.01 -4.35 -12.03
C LEU A 116 2.27 -3.24 -12.79
N TYR A 117 0.98 -3.42 -13.07
CA TYR A 117 0.14 -2.39 -13.71
C TYR A 117 0.04 -1.11 -12.85
N ALA A 118 -0.18 -1.25 -11.54
CA ALA A 118 -0.25 -0.12 -10.63
C ALA A 118 1.08 0.65 -10.57
N LEU A 119 2.21 -0.07 -10.54
CA LEU A 119 3.55 0.52 -10.53
C LEU A 119 3.91 1.17 -11.87
N THR A 120 3.59 0.55 -13.01
CA THR A 120 3.83 1.14 -14.33
C THR A 120 3.00 2.41 -14.54
N ARG A 121 1.80 2.51 -13.98
CA ARG A 121 1.03 3.76 -13.99
C ARG A 121 1.70 4.88 -13.18
N ALA A 122 2.39 4.55 -12.10
CA ALA A 122 3.15 5.53 -11.31
C ALA A 122 4.38 6.06 -12.05
N THR A 123 5.07 5.19 -12.80
CA THR A 123 6.25 5.56 -13.59
C THR A 123 5.88 6.20 -14.95
N GLY A 124 4.77 5.77 -15.56
CA GLY A 124 4.31 6.23 -16.88
C GLY A 124 3.45 7.50 -16.86
N GLY A 125 3.02 7.96 -15.69
CA GLY A 125 2.27 9.21 -15.53
C GLY A 125 3.13 10.48 -15.50
N ASP A 126 4.47 10.36 -15.56
CA ASP A 126 5.43 11.48 -15.60
C ASP A 126 5.87 11.84 -17.05
N GLN A 127 5.17 11.32 -18.06
CA GLN A 127 5.37 11.63 -19.48
C GLN A 127 4.03 11.81 -20.20
N ALA A 128 3.17 12.70 -19.72
CA ALA A 128 2.08 13.33 -20.51
C ALA A 128 1.67 14.66 -19.88
#